data_AF-A0A7V3CSL4-F1
#
_entry.id   AF-A0A7V3CSL4-F1
#
_cell.length_a   1.000
_cell.length_b   1.000
_cell.length_c   1.000
_cell.angle_alpha   90.00
_cell.angle_beta   90.00
_cell.angle_gamma   90.00
#
_symmetry.space_group_name_H-M   'P 1'
#
loop_
_entity.id
_entity.type
_entity.pdbx_description
1 polymer ?
#
loop_
_entity_poly.entity_id
_entity_poly.type
_entity_poly.pdbx_seq_one_letter_code
_entity_poly.pdbx_strand_id
1 'polypeptide(L)' 'MSILEQIRSRTGLLVGLVGLALVIFILESLLGSGQSLFGSANTTVGVIGGETIDYTRYNNKINEQ' A
#
# COMPACT_ATOMS: atom_id res chain seq x y z
N MET A 1 -44.24 7.28 12.59
CA MET A 1 -42.89 7.00 12.04
C MET A 1 -42.48 5.62 12.52
N SER A 2 -42.21 4.71 11.59
CA SER A 2 -41.81 3.34 11.95
C SER A 2 -40.36 3.32 12.46
N ILE A 3 -40.04 2.40 13.37
CA ILE A 3 -38.68 2.20 13.87
C ILE A 3 -37.71 1.89 12.71
N LEU A 4 -38.18 1.19 11.68
CA LEU A 4 -37.42 0.92 10.46
C LEU A 4 -37.03 2.20 9.69
N GLU A 5 -37.90 3.20 9.70
CA GLU A 5 -37.69 4.48 9.02
C GLU A 5 -36.65 5.34 9.75
N GLN A 6 -36.66 5.30 11.10
CA GLN A 6 -35.65 5.97 11.92
C GLN A 6 -34.24 5.35 11.74
N ILE A 7 -34.14 4.03 11.62
CA ILE A 7 -32.86 3.34 11.38
C ILE A 7 -32.32 3.72 9.99
N ARG A 8 -33.13 3.57 8.94
CA ARG A 8 -32.73 3.87 7.55
C ARG A 8 -32.27 5.32 7.37
N SER A 9 -32.89 6.28 8.06
CA SER A 9 -32.50 7.69 8.01
C SER A 9 -31.06 7.95 8.50
N ARG A 10 -30.55 7.10 9.40
CA ARG A 10 -29.21 7.22 10.00
C ARG A 10 -28.18 6.31 9.34
N THR A 11 -28.63 5.25 8.67
CA THR A 11 -27.76 4.32 7.91
C THR A 11 -27.01 5.04 6.80
N GLY A 12 -27.61 6.04 6.14
CA GLY A 12 -26.94 6.79 5.07
C GLY A 12 -25.67 7.51 5.54
N LEU A 13 -25.69 8.09 6.74
CA LEU A 13 -24.52 8.74 7.34
C LEU A 13 -23.41 7.74 7.67
N LEU A 14 -23.78 6.58 8.23
CA LEU A 14 -22.82 5.51 8.56
C LEU A 14 -22.17 4.94 7.30
N VAL A 15 -22.96 4.68 6.26
CA VAL A 15 -22.44 4.17 4.98
C VAL A 15 -21.51 5.18 4.32
N GLY A 16 -21.86 6.48 4.36
CA GLY A 16 -20.99 7.54 3.86
C GLY A 16 -19.64 7.59 4.58
N LEU A 17 -19.64 7.45 5.90
CA LEU A 17 -18.41 7.47 6.71
C LEU A 17 -17.51 6.26 6.43
N VAL A 18 -18.10 5.07 6.30
CA VAL A 18 -17.35 3.85 5.93
C VAL A 18 -16.79 3.97 4.50
N GLY A 19 -17.58 4.45 3.55
CA GLY A 19 -17.14 4.67 2.18
C GLY A 19 -15.98 5.66 2.10
N LEU A 20 -16.04 6.76 2.86
CA LEU A 20 -14.97 7.74 2.94
C LEU A 20 -13.68 7.13 3.52
N ALA A 21 -13.79 6.32 4.58
CA ALA A 21 -12.64 5.65 5.18
C ALA A 21 -11.94 4.71 4.19
N LEU A 22 -12.70 3.96 3.37
CA LEU A 22 -12.13 3.10 2.34
C LEU A 22 -11.40 3.89 1.24
N VAL A 23 -11.95 5.04 0.84
CA VAL A 23 -11.29 5.93 -0.14
C VAL A 23 -9.96 6.44 0.41
N ILE A 24 -9.95 6.94 1.66
CA ILE A 24 -8.73 7.43 2.32
C ILE A 24 -7.70 6.31 2.44
N PHE A 25 -8.10 5.09 2.83
CA PHE A 25 -7.20 3.94 2.94
C PHE A 25 -6.47 3.61 1.63
N ILE A 26 -7.18 3.65 0.50
CA ILE A 26 -6.56 3.42 -0.81
C ILE A 26 -5.58 4.57 -1.14
N LEU A 27 -5.97 5.82 -0.89
CA LEU A 27 -5.10 6.98 -1.13
C LEU A 27 -3.85 6.94 -0.24
N GLU A 28 -3.98 6.59 1.03
CA GLU A 28 -2.86 6.41 1.97
C GLU A 28 -1.93 5.30 1.49
N SER A 29 -2.47 4.18 1.00
CA SER A 29 -1.68 3.13 0.38
C SER A 29 -0.90 3.64 -0.83
N LEU A 30 -1.52 4.38 -1.74
CA LEU A 30 -0.86 4.94 -2.93
C LEU A 30 0.22 5.99 -2.58
N LEU A 31 -0.04 6.83 -1.59
CA LEU A 31 0.90 7.86 -1.14
C LEU A 31 2.06 7.26 -0.33
N GLY A 32 1.77 6.36 0.59
CA GLY A 32 2.76 5.66 1.42
C GLY A 32 3.62 4.68 0.63
N SER A 33 3.08 4.12 -0.45
CA SER A 33 3.82 3.26 -1.37
C SER A 33 4.43 4.02 -2.56
N GLY A 34 4.36 5.35 -2.65
CA GLY A 34 5.05 6.11 -3.70
C GLY A 34 6.56 5.82 -3.77
N GLN A 35 7.19 5.53 -2.63
CA GLN A 35 8.58 5.09 -2.54
C GLN A 35 8.79 3.58 -2.85
N SER A 36 7.75 2.75 -2.78
CA SER A 36 7.81 1.29 -2.99
C SER A 36 7.19 0.80 -4.32
N LEU A 37 6.34 1.62 -4.97
CA LEU A 37 5.75 1.38 -6.28
C LEU A 37 6.59 2.03 -7.39
N PHE A 38 7.22 3.18 -7.13
CA PHE A 38 8.11 3.86 -8.07
C PHE A 38 9.59 3.82 -7.67
N GLY A 39 9.90 3.64 -6.39
CA GLY A 39 11.25 3.30 -5.93
C GLY A 39 11.36 1.79 -5.84
N SER A 40 12.42 1.23 -6.42
CA SER A 40 12.76 -0.20 -6.44
C SER A 40 12.14 -0.94 -5.26
N ALA A 41 11.30 -1.94 -5.54
CA ALA A 41 11.05 -3.02 -4.61
C ALA A 41 12.40 -3.31 -3.95
N ASN A 42 12.52 -3.14 -2.63
CA ASN A 42 13.80 -3.19 -1.91
C ASN A 42 14.43 -4.57 -2.12
N THR A 43 15.13 -4.74 -3.24
CA THR A 43 15.82 -5.95 -3.66
C THR A 43 17.18 -6.01 -2.99
N THR A 44 17.48 -5.12 -2.05
CA THR A 44 18.74 -5.10 -1.33
C THR A 44 18.97 -6.42 -0.63
N VAL A 45 19.94 -7.19 -1.11
CA VAL A 45 20.36 -8.46 -0.50
C VAL A 45 21.38 -8.25 0.62
N GLY A 46 22.00 -7.07 0.67
CA GLY A 46 22.95 -6.67 1.71
C GLY A 46 23.81 -5.49 1.28
N VAL A 47 24.64 -5.02 2.20
CA VAL A 47 25.64 -3.96 1.97
C VAL A 47 27.03 -4.58 2.11
N ILE A 48 27.89 -4.41 1.11
CA ILE A 48 29.27 -4.92 1.10
C ILE A 48 30.20 -3.73 0.93
N GLY A 49 31.05 -3.46 1.93
CA GLY A 49 32.01 -2.34 1.86
C GLY A 49 31.39 -0.95 1.76
N GLY A 50 30.12 -0.79 2.15
CA GLY A 50 29.37 0.48 2.03
C GLY A 50 28.59 0.63 0.72
N GLU A 51 28.67 -0.32 -0.21
CA GLU A 51 27.86 -0.35 -1.43
C GLU A 51 26.64 -1.27 -1.26
N THR A 52 25.46 -0.76 -1.55
CA THR A 52 24.20 -1.52 -1.54
C THR A 52 24.15 -2.44 -2.76
N ILE A 53 23.98 -3.75 -2.54
CA ILE A 53 23.86 -4.74 -3.61
C ILE A 53 22.40 -5.16 -3.75
N ASP A 54 21.86 -5.01 -4.96
CA ASP A 54 20.53 -5.47 -5.33
C ASP A 54 20.50 -6.92 -5.81
N TYR A 55 19.39 -7.61 -5.53
CA TYR A 55 19.10 -8.99 -5.87
C TYR A 55 19.27 -9.25 -7.36
N THR A 56 18.79 -8.34 -8.22
CA THR A 56 18.95 -8.44 -9.67
C THR A 56 20.42 -8.47 -10.08
N ARG A 57 21.24 -7.60 -9.47
CA ARG A 57 22.69 -7.53 -9.74
C ARG A 57 23.42 -8.77 -9.24
N TYR A 58 23.03 -9.29 -8.08
CA TYR A 58 23.57 -10.52 -7.50
C TYR A 58 23.22 -11.74 -8.35
N ASN A 59 21.94 -11.91 -8.73
CA ASN A 59 21.46 -13.04 -9.51
C ASN A 59 22.11 -13.09 -10.90
N ASN A 60 22.27 -11.94 -11.56
CA ASN A 60 22.98 -11.87 -12.84
C ASN A 60 24.43 -12.34 -12.74
N LYS A 61 25.15 -11.99 -11.66
CA LYS A 61 26.55 -12.44 -11.45
C LYS A 61 26.68 -13.93 -11.15
N ILE A 62 25.67 -14.56 -10.54
CA ILE A 62 25.68 -16.01 -10.27
C ILE A 62 25.37 -16.79 -11.54
N ASN A 63 24.42 -16.32 -12.35
CA ASN A 63 24.04 -17.02 -13.59
C ASN A 63 25.10 -16.93 -14.69
N GLU A 64 26.07 -16.02 -14.56
CA GLU A 64 27.20 -15.85 -15.48
C GLU A 64 28.41 -16.73 -15.10
N GLN A 65 28.33 -17.50 -14.00
CA GLN A 65 29.34 -18.47 -13.55
C GLN A 65 28.89 -19.92 -13.81
#